data_AF-A0A5D0I5U7-F1
#
_entry.id   AF-A0A5D0I5U7-F1
#
_cell.length_a   1.000
_cell.length_b   1.000
_cell.length_c   1.000
_cell.angle_alpha   90.00
_cell.angle_beta   90.00
_cell.angle_gamma   90.00
#
_symmetry.space_group_name_H-M   'P 1'
#
loop_
_entity.id
_entity.type
_entity.pdbx_description
1 polymer ?
#
loop_
_entity_poly.entity_id
_entity_poly.type
_entity_poly.pdbx_seq_one_letter_code
_entity_poly.pdbx_strand_id
1 'polypeptide(L)'
;MQKLFTYLCFLLVTFTYAQELNLPVFTQYLADNNFVISPTYAGIGDNVKLRANGLTQWVGIKNAPDNQSFYGDVRIADRSGIGLSLYNDRNGNTIQTGAKFSFAHHLVLDYYAKMYLSLGIS
;
A
#
# COMPACT_ATOMS: atom_id res chain seq x y z
N MET A 1 -25.83 -20.83 21.75
CA MET A 1 -24.74 -19.84 21.86
C MET A 1 -23.77 -19.91 20.69
N GLN A 2 -23.04 -21.01 20.47
CA GLN A 2 -22.05 -21.12 19.38
C GLN A 2 -22.63 -20.91 17.96
N LYS A 3 -23.80 -21.51 17.65
CA LYS A 3 -24.44 -21.33 16.33
C LYS A 3 -24.86 -19.89 16.05
N LEU A 4 -25.31 -19.18 17.09
CA LEU A 4 -25.71 -17.76 16.98
C LEU A 4 -24.51 -16.87 16.67
N PHE A 5 -23.36 -17.14 17.31
CA PHE A 5 -22.11 -16.45 17.02
C PHE A 5 -21.65 -16.65 15.57
N THR A 6 -21.74 -17.88 15.05
CA THR A 6 -21.41 -18.18 13.65
C THR A 6 -22.30 -17.42 12.66
N TYR A 7 -23.62 -17.35 12.92
CA TYR A 7 -24.53 -16.57 12.07
C TYR A 7 -24.27 -15.06 12.15
N LEU A 8 -23.91 -14.55 13.32
CA LEU A 8 -23.55 -13.15 13.51
C LEU A 8 -22.28 -12.78 12.72
N CYS A 9 -21.25 -13.64 12.76
CA CYS A 9 -20.04 -13.45 11.95
C CYS A 9 -20.34 -13.45 10.45
N PHE A 10 -21.19 -14.35 9.96
CA PHE A 10 -21.56 -14.38 8.54
C PHE A 10 -22.33 -13.12 8.10
N LEU A 11 -23.23 -12.62 8.95
CA LEU A 11 -23.96 -11.37 8.68
C LEU A 11 -23.01 -10.17 8.58
N LEU A 12 -22.01 -10.08 9.47
CA LEU A 12 -21.03 -8.98 9.45
C LEU A 12 -20.20 -8.93 8.16
N VAL A 13 -19.90 -10.07 7.54
CA VAL A 13 -19.17 -10.13 6.26
C VAL A 13 -20.00 -9.53 5.11
N THR A 14 -21.33 -9.59 5.16
CA THR A 14 -22.18 -9.05 4.07
C THR A 14 -22.24 -7.51 4.03
N PHE A 15 -21.79 -6.83 5.09
CA PHE A 15 -21.77 -5.36 5.16
C PHE A 15 -20.41 -4.73 4.84
N THR A 16 -19.42 -5.52 4.39
CA THR A 16 -18.11 -4.97 4.04
C THR A 16 -18.10 -4.45 2.61
N TYR A 17 -17.59 -3.22 2.42
CA TYR A 17 -17.32 -2.67 1.10
C TYR A 17 -15.94 -3.13 0.62
N ALA A 18 -15.88 -3.85 -0.50
CA ALA A 18 -14.63 -4.33 -1.10
C ALA A 18 -13.97 -3.29 -2.04
N GLN A 19 -14.13 -1.99 -1.76
CA GLN A 19 -13.57 -0.96 -2.64
C GLN A 19 -12.05 -0.96 -2.54
N GLU A 20 -11.39 -1.24 -3.66
CA GLU A 20 -9.95 -1.21 -3.76
C GLU A 20 -9.48 0.26 -3.74
N LEU A 21 -8.93 0.66 -2.59
CA LEU A 21 -8.39 2.00 -2.39
C LEU A 21 -6.93 2.05 -2.87
N ASN A 22 -6.72 1.93 -4.18
CA ASN A 22 -5.40 2.07 -4.79
C ASN A 22 -5.40 3.23 -5.78
N LEU A 23 -4.51 4.20 -5.55
CA LEU A 23 -4.22 5.22 -6.56
C LEU A 23 -3.50 4.60 -7.76
N PRO A 24 -3.69 5.14 -8.97
CA PRO A 24 -2.85 4.81 -10.11
C PRO A 24 -1.36 4.98 -9.76
N VAL A 25 -0.59 3.92 -9.97
CA VAL A 25 0.85 3.95 -9.74
C VAL A 25 1.52 4.63 -10.93
N PHE A 26 2.11 5.81 -10.69
CA PHE A 26 2.91 6.54 -11.68
C PHE A 26 4.36 6.02 -11.71
N THR A 27 5.32 6.85 -12.13
CA THR A 27 6.75 6.52 -12.20
C THR A 27 7.45 6.36 -10.85
N GLN A 28 6.72 6.54 -9.73
CA GLN A 28 7.27 6.51 -8.37
C GLN A 28 7.96 5.18 -8.04
N TYR A 29 7.49 4.05 -8.61
CA TYR A 29 8.10 2.73 -8.40
C TYR A 29 9.54 2.65 -8.93
N LEU A 30 9.90 3.46 -9.92
CA LEU A 30 11.24 3.48 -10.52
C LEU A 30 12.30 4.01 -9.53
N ALA A 31 11.88 4.78 -8.51
CA ALA A 31 12.76 5.34 -7.49
C ALA A 31 12.87 4.42 -6.26
N ASP A 32 13.15 3.12 -6.47
CA ASP A 32 13.26 2.10 -5.40
C ASP A 32 12.04 2.07 -4.44
N ASN A 33 10.84 2.15 -5.03
CA ASN A 33 9.58 2.16 -4.29
C ASN A 33 8.68 1.00 -4.70
N ASN A 34 9.14 -0.25 -4.61
CA ASN A 34 8.29 -1.40 -4.97
C ASN A 34 7.01 -1.49 -4.11
N PHE A 35 7.04 -0.94 -2.88
CA PHE A 35 5.89 -0.88 -1.99
C PHE A 35 4.69 -0.09 -2.54
N VAL A 36 4.92 0.88 -3.43
CA VAL A 36 3.80 1.59 -4.09
C VAL A 36 2.96 0.67 -4.97
N ILE A 37 3.55 -0.41 -5.49
CA ILE A 37 2.88 -1.34 -6.40
C ILE A 37 1.92 -2.25 -5.63
N SER A 38 2.35 -2.76 -4.47
CA SER A 38 1.57 -3.74 -3.70
C SER A 38 2.01 -3.80 -2.24
N PRO A 39 1.07 -4.07 -1.30
CA PRO A 39 1.42 -4.36 0.09
C PRO A 39 2.39 -5.52 0.27
N THR A 40 2.47 -6.46 -0.67
CA THR A 40 3.38 -7.62 -0.58
C THR A 40 4.84 -7.23 -0.51
N TYR A 41 5.18 -5.99 -0.89
CA TYR A 41 6.53 -5.44 -0.81
C TYR A 41 6.84 -4.71 0.51
N ALA A 42 5.88 -4.54 1.42
CA ALA A 42 6.09 -3.85 2.70
C ALA A 42 7.21 -4.52 3.49
N GLY A 43 8.32 -3.82 3.74
CA GLY A 43 9.43 -4.39 4.50
C GLY A 43 10.13 -5.57 3.80
N ILE A 44 10.13 -5.61 2.47
CA ILE A 44 10.81 -6.67 1.69
C ILE A 44 12.36 -6.57 1.75
N GLY A 45 12.89 -5.41 2.10
CA GLY A 45 14.31 -5.20 2.36
C GLY A 45 14.64 -5.16 3.85
N ASP A 46 15.92 -5.06 4.18
CA ASP A 46 16.42 -5.08 5.56
C ASP A 46 16.52 -3.69 6.20
N ASN A 47 16.16 -2.64 5.46
CA ASN A 47 16.25 -1.25 5.91
C ASN A 47 14.86 -0.64 6.12
N VAL A 48 14.78 0.33 7.02
CA VAL A 48 13.65 1.28 7.05
C VAL A 48 13.73 2.13 5.79
N LYS A 49 12.66 2.12 5.00
CA LYS A 49 12.58 2.94 3.78
C LYS A 49 11.48 3.98 3.94
N LEU A 50 11.85 5.25 3.82
CA LEU A 50 10.93 6.39 3.80
C LEU A 50 11.06 7.11 2.46
N ARG A 51 9.93 7.42 1.82
CA ARG A 51 9.89 7.99 0.47
C ARG A 51 8.81 9.04 0.39
N ALA A 52 9.15 10.24 -0.07
CA ALA A 52 8.20 11.29 -0.37
C ALA A 52 8.21 11.56 -1.88
N ASN A 53 7.04 11.70 -2.49
CA ASN A 53 6.89 11.96 -3.91
C ASN A 53 5.91 13.11 -4.12
N GLY A 54 6.23 13.96 -5.09
CA GLY A 54 5.36 14.99 -5.62
C GLY A 54 5.36 14.93 -7.13
N LEU A 55 4.18 14.87 -7.74
CA LEU A 55 4.00 14.83 -9.18
C LEU A 55 2.99 15.90 -9.58
N THR A 56 3.45 16.93 -10.29
CA THR A 56 2.59 17.93 -10.91
C THR A 56 2.68 17.76 -12.42
N GLN A 57 1.54 17.64 -13.08
CA GLN A 57 1.47 17.51 -14.53
C GLN A 57 0.84 18.77 -15.16
N TRP A 58 1.07 19.00 -16.47
CA TRP A 58 0.47 20.10 -17.22
C TRP A 58 0.65 21.47 -16.55
N VAL A 59 1.89 21.79 -16.18
CA VAL A 59 2.23 23.01 -15.43
C VAL A 59 1.68 24.25 -16.13
N GLY A 60 1.01 25.11 -15.36
CA GLY A 60 0.36 26.33 -15.86
C GLY A 60 -1.12 26.17 -16.23
N ILE A 61 -1.65 24.94 -16.29
CA ILE A 61 -3.08 24.69 -16.45
C ILE A 61 -3.78 24.70 -15.09
N LYS A 62 -4.88 25.46 -14.99
CA LYS A 62 -5.69 25.50 -13.76
C LYS A 62 -6.30 24.12 -13.49
N ASN A 63 -6.23 23.67 -12.25
CA ASN A 63 -6.78 22.38 -11.79
C ASN A 63 -6.15 21.15 -12.49
N ALA A 64 -4.92 21.26 -12.97
CA ALA A 64 -4.16 20.15 -13.51
C ALA A 64 -3.90 19.04 -12.47
N PRO A 65 -3.63 17.79 -12.91
CA PRO A 65 -3.28 16.70 -12.02
C PRO A 65 -2.07 17.03 -11.13
N ASP A 66 -2.25 16.81 -9.83
CA ASP A 66 -1.23 16.99 -8.82
C ASP A 66 -1.37 15.91 -7.73
N ASN A 67 -0.29 15.18 -7.49
CA ASN A 67 -0.24 14.08 -6.54
C ASN A 67 0.91 14.25 -5.57
N GLN A 68 0.62 14.08 -4.28
CA GLN A 68 1.62 14.05 -3.22
C GLN A 68 1.46 12.75 -2.46
N SER A 69 2.55 12.03 -2.24
CA SER A 69 2.51 10.77 -1.50
C SER A 69 3.73 10.59 -0.61
N PHE A 70 3.50 9.91 0.51
CA PHE A 70 4.53 9.50 1.44
C PHE A 70 4.37 8.01 1.72
N TYR A 71 5.46 7.27 1.57
CA TYR A 71 5.53 5.84 1.84
C TYR A 71 6.59 5.58 2.90
N GLY A 72 6.24 4.78 3.89
CA GLY A 72 7.17 4.27 4.89
C GLY A 72 6.95 2.79 5.09
N ASP A 73 7.99 1.97 5.00
CA ASP A 73 7.90 0.57 5.35
C ASP A 73 9.19 0.04 5.96
N VAL A 74 9.03 -1.01 6.77
CA VAL A 74 10.08 -1.59 7.60
C VAL A 74 9.81 -3.07 7.84
N ARG A 75 10.90 -3.85 7.89
CA ARG A 75 10.89 -5.23 8.37
C ARG A 75 10.90 -5.26 9.89
N ILE A 76 9.89 -5.88 10.50
CA ILE A 76 9.72 -5.91 11.97
C ILE A 76 10.15 -7.25 12.61
N ALA A 77 10.32 -8.29 11.81
CA ALA A 77 10.80 -9.61 12.24
C ALA A 77 11.52 -10.29 11.07
N ASP A 78 12.01 -11.52 11.25
CA ASP A 78 12.76 -12.26 10.23
C ASP A 78 12.05 -12.36 8.87
N ARG A 79 10.71 -12.39 8.90
CA ARG A 79 9.86 -12.65 7.73
C ARG A 79 8.63 -11.78 7.66
N SER A 80 8.52 -10.74 8.48
CA SER A 80 7.32 -9.90 8.50
C SER A 80 7.68 -8.44 8.36
N GLY A 81 6.88 -7.73 7.57
CA GLY A 81 7.02 -6.31 7.30
C GLY A 81 5.72 -5.56 7.50
N ILE A 82 5.84 -4.28 7.82
CA ILE A 82 4.72 -3.35 7.89
C ILE A 82 5.00 -2.14 7.03
N GLY A 83 3.94 -1.49 6.56
CA GLY A 83 4.03 -0.30 5.75
C GLY A 83 2.90 0.67 5.99
N LEU A 84 3.15 1.93 5.66
CA LEU A 84 2.22 3.04 5.67
C LEU A 84 2.34 3.78 4.34
N SER A 85 1.22 4.03 3.70
CA SER A 85 1.10 4.84 2.49
C SER A 85 0.12 5.96 2.76
N LEU A 86 0.59 7.20 2.70
CA LEU A 86 -0.22 8.40 2.75
C LEU A 86 -0.22 9.02 1.35
N TYR A 87 -1.38 9.47 0.88
CA TYR A 87 -1.46 10.13 -0.41
C TYR A 87 -2.52 11.22 -0.42
N ASN A 88 -2.31 12.18 -1.29
CA ASN A 88 -3.19 13.28 -1.58
C ASN A 88 -3.11 13.54 -3.09
N ASP A 89 -4.10 13.03 -3.82
CA ASP A 89 -4.21 13.15 -5.27
C ASP A 89 -5.38 14.08 -5.63
N ARG A 90 -5.16 14.95 -6.61
CA ARG A 90 -6.19 15.80 -7.19
C ARG A 90 -6.02 15.89 -8.70
N ASN A 91 -7.13 15.85 -9.42
CA ASN A 91 -7.16 16.02 -10.88
C ASN A 91 -8.28 16.98 -11.33
N GLY A 92 -8.50 18.03 -10.53
CA GLY A 92 -9.52 19.05 -10.76
C GLY A 92 -10.95 18.64 -10.43
N ASN A 93 -11.41 17.51 -10.94
CA ASN A 93 -12.77 16.99 -10.71
C ASN A 93 -12.86 16.00 -9.53
N THR A 94 -11.73 15.43 -9.14
CA THR A 94 -11.65 14.42 -8.08
C THR A 94 -10.53 14.79 -7.13
N ILE A 95 -10.79 14.56 -5.85
CA ILE A 95 -9.81 14.67 -4.77
C ILE A 95 -9.85 13.33 -4.04
N GLN A 96 -8.72 12.66 -3.95
CA GLN A 96 -8.57 11.41 -3.24
C GLN A 96 -7.41 11.52 -2.25
N THR A 97 -7.77 11.69 -0.98
CA THR A 97 -6.82 11.73 0.13
C THR A 97 -7.06 10.51 1.00
N GLY A 98 -5.98 9.82 1.40
CA GLY A 98 -6.13 8.62 2.20
C GLY A 98 -4.84 8.14 2.83
N ALA A 99 -5.02 7.19 3.73
CA ALA A 99 -3.96 6.48 4.41
C ALA A 99 -4.22 4.98 4.28
N LYS A 100 -3.16 4.22 4.01
CA LYS A 100 -3.20 2.76 3.89
C LYS A 100 -2.13 2.18 4.78
N PHE A 101 -2.55 1.33 5.71
CA PHE A 101 -1.64 0.51 6.49
C PHE A 101 -1.43 -0.80 5.74
N SER A 102 -0.28 -1.43 5.89
CA SER A 102 0.01 -2.67 5.17
C SER A 102 0.80 -3.59 6.04
N PHE A 103 0.50 -4.88 5.92
CA PHE A 103 1.26 -5.95 6.54
C PHE A 103 1.66 -6.93 5.46
N ALA A 104 2.90 -7.41 5.51
CA ALA A 104 3.39 -8.44 4.63
C ALA A 104 4.14 -9.53 5.41
N HIS A 105 4.05 -10.75 4.89
CA HIS A 105 4.82 -11.88 5.34
C HIS A 105 5.59 -12.48 4.16
N HIS A 106 6.89 -12.66 4.31
CA HIS A 106 7.83 -13.07 3.27
C HIS A 106 8.38 -14.46 3.56
N LEU A 107 8.01 -15.43 2.74
CA LEU A 107 8.66 -16.73 2.71
C LEU A 107 9.92 -16.62 1.86
N VAL A 108 11.08 -16.66 2.51
CA VAL A 108 12.39 -16.60 1.85
C VAL A 108 12.65 -17.96 1.21
N LEU A 109 12.64 -18.00 -0.13
CA LEU A 109 12.98 -19.19 -0.91
C LEU A 109 14.50 -19.28 -1.07
N ASP A 110 15.13 -18.15 -1.41
CA ASP A 110 16.58 -18.00 -1.49
C ASP A 110 16.96 -16.57 -1.09
N TYR A 111 17.80 -16.44 -0.07
CA TYR A 111 18.22 -15.14 0.45
C TYR A 111 19.24 -14.44 -0.47
N TYR A 112 20.20 -15.18 -1.04
CA TYR A 112 21.26 -14.61 -1.87
C TYR A 112 20.73 -14.18 -3.24
N ALA A 113 19.81 -14.97 -3.81
CA ALA A 113 19.13 -14.63 -5.05
C ALA A 113 17.96 -13.63 -4.85
N LYS A 114 17.66 -13.24 -3.60
CA LYS A 114 16.52 -12.37 -3.23
C LYS A 114 15.17 -12.89 -3.74
N MET A 115 14.96 -14.20 -3.64
CA MET A 115 13.71 -14.85 -4.06
C MET A 115 12.78 -14.99 -2.86
N TYR A 116 11.65 -14.30 -2.93
CA TYR A 116 10.64 -14.26 -1.88
C TYR A 116 9.26 -14.62 -2.43
N LEU A 117 8.55 -15.51 -1.76
CA LEU A 117 7.11 -15.65 -1.91
C LEU A 117 6.45 -14.79 -0.81
N SER A 118 5.84 -13.67 -1.20
CA SER A 118 5.31 -12.69 -0.25
C SER A 118 3.79 -12.63 -0.27
N LEU A 119 3.19 -12.63 0.92
CA LEU A 119 1.76 -12.47 1.15
C LEU A 119 1.54 -11.13 1.83
N GLY A 120 0.57 -10.34 1.39
CA GLY A 120 0.37 -9.00 1.90
C GLY A 120 -1.10 -8.60 1.92
N ILE A 121 -1.44 -7.73 2.87
CA ILE A 121 -2.77 -7.14 3.02
C ILE A 121 -2.63 -5.64 3.32
N SER A 122 -3.60 -4.86 2.84
CA SER A 122 -3.73 -3.42 3.05
C SER A 122 -5.12 -3.06 3.51
#